data_AF-A0AAV0MI91-F1
#
_entry.id   AF-A0AAV0MI91-F1
#
_cell.length_a   1.000
_cell.length_b   1.000
_cell.length_c   1.000
_cell.angle_alpha   90.00
_cell.angle_beta   90.00
_cell.angle_gamma   90.00
#
_symmetry.space_group_name_H-M   'P 1'
#
loop_
_entity.id
_entity.type
_entity.pdbx_description
1 polymer ?
#
loop_
_entity_poly.entity_id
_entity_poly.type
_entity_poly.pdbx_seq_one_letter_code
_entity_poly.pdbx_strand_id
1 'polypeptide(L)'
;MLFAGWFHYHKAAPKLAWFQDVESMLNHHLAGLLGLGSLSWAGHQVHVSLPINQFLNAGVDPKEIPLPHEFILNRDLLAQLYPSFAEGATPFFTLNWSKYSEFLTFRGGLDPVTGGLWLTDIAHHHLAIAILFLIAGHMYRTNWGIGHGIKDILESHKGPFTGQGHKGLYEILTTSWHAQLSLNLAMLGSLTIVVAHHMYSMPPYPYIATDYGTQLSLFTHHMWIGGFLIVGGAAHASIFMIRDYDPTTRYNDLLDCVLRQVQKQRVTHLFKYYVKNIYHSIIVK
;
A
#
# COMPACT_ATOMS: atom_id res chain seq x y z
N MET A 1 -10.63 19.94 0.92
CA MET A 1 -11.25 19.00 -0.04
C MET A 1 -12.41 19.59 -0.84
N LEU A 2 -13.50 20.06 -0.21
CA LEU A 2 -14.69 20.55 -0.96
C LEU A 2 -14.41 21.72 -1.92
N PHE A 3 -13.65 22.74 -1.47
CA PHE A 3 -13.28 23.87 -2.33
C PHE A 3 -12.42 23.42 -3.53
N ALA A 4 -11.43 22.54 -3.30
CA ALA A 4 -10.60 22.00 -4.38
C ALA A 4 -11.45 21.22 -5.40
N GLY A 5 -12.44 20.43 -4.95
CA GLY A 5 -13.39 19.75 -5.82
C GLY A 5 -14.24 20.72 -6.65
N TRP A 6 -14.83 21.74 -6.03
CA TRP A 6 -15.57 22.78 -6.74
C TRP A 6 -14.67 23.52 -7.74
N PHE A 7 -13.44 23.87 -7.33
CA PHE A 7 -12.49 24.59 -8.15
C PHE A 7 -12.06 23.79 -9.38
N HIS A 8 -11.67 22.52 -9.20
CA HIS A 8 -11.25 21.65 -10.31
C HIS A 8 -12.41 21.13 -11.16
N TYR A 9 -13.66 21.37 -10.77
CA TYR A 9 -14.82 21.10 -11.63
C TYR A 9 -15.30 22.36 -12.38
N HIS A 10 -15.40 23.50 -11.70
CA HIS A 10 -16.03 24.72 -12.25
C HIS A 10 -15.05 25.80 -12.71
N LYS A 11 -13.80 25.84 -12.20
CA LYS A 11 -12.85 26.93 -12.48
C LYS A 11 -11.63 26.47 -13.27
N ALA A 12 -11.04 25.34 -12.90
CA ALA A 12 -9.83 24.80 -13.49
C ALA A 12 -10.01 23.30 -13.80
N ALA A 13 -10.94 23.00 -14.70
CA ALA A 13 -11.21 21.64 -15.17
C ALA A 13 -10.01 21.09 -15.95
N PRO A 14 -9.36 19.99 -15.47
CA PRO A 14 -8.27 19.37 -16.19
C PRO A 14 -8.74 18.76 -17.52
N LYS A 15 -7.82 18.68 -18.49
CA LYS A 15 -8.08 18.03 -19.78
C LYS A 15 -7.82 16.52 -19.69
N LEU A 16 -8.39 15.74 -20.61
CA LEU A 16 -8.23 14.28 -20.65
C LEU A 16 -6.75 13.84 -20.67
N ALA A 17 -5.89 14.55 -21.40
CA ALA A 17 -4.46 14.26 -21.45
C ALA A 17 -3.79 14.26 -20.07
N TRP A 18 -4.28 15.09 -19.13
CA TRP A 18 -3.77 15.10 -17.75
C TRP A 18 -4.21 13.85 -16.98
N PHE A 19 -5.46 13.41 -17.15
CA PHE A 19 -5.95 12.17 -16.52
C PHE A 19 -5.29 10.90 -17.09
N GLN A 20 -4.83 10.95 -18.34
CA GLN A 20 -4.19 9.83 -19.02
C GLN A 20 -2.65 9.84 -18.92
N ASP A 21 -2.06 10.84 -18.28
CA ASP A 21 -0.63 10.90 -17.98
C ASP A 21 -0.29 9.97 -16.80
N VAL A 22 -0.32 8.66 -17.08
CA VAL A 22 -0.18 7.60 -16.08
C VAL A 22 1.24 7.49 -15.54
N GLU A 23 2.28 7.75 -16.34
CA GLU A 23 3.66 7.79 -15.87
C GLU A 23 3.85 8.90 -14.82
N SER A 24 3.35 10.10 -15.09
CA SER A 24 3.39 11.19 -14.11
C SER A 24 2.58 10.85 -12.86
N MET A 25 1.35 10.35 -13.02
CA MET A 25 0.51 9.94 -11.90
C MET A 25 1.20 8.90 -11.00
N LEU A 26 1.79 7.85 -11.57
CA LEU A 26 2.49 6.80 -10.82
C LEU A 26 3.73 7.34 -10.10
N ASN A 27 4.55 8.15 -10.77
CA ASN A 27 5.73 8.74 -10.13
C ASN A 27 5.34 9.61 -8.93
N HIS A 28 4.32 10.46 -9.07
CA HIS A 28 3.84 11.32 -7.99
C HIS A 28 3.17 10.54 -6.85
N HIS A 29 2.43 9.47 -7.15
CA HIS A 29 1.82 8.65 -6.11
C HIS A 29 2.85 7.79 -5.38
N LEU A 30 3.79 7.17 -6.09
CA LEU A 30 4.84 6.35 -5.47
C LEU A 30 5.79 7.21 -4.65
N ALA A 31 6.47 8.20 -5.25
CA ALA A 31 7.44 9.00 -4.53
C ALA A 31 6.78 10.04 -3.61
N GLY A 32 5.77 10.76 -4.10
CA GLY A 32 5.12 11.84 -3.36
C GLY A 32 4.17 11.31 -2.30
N LEU A 33 3.07 10.66 -2.70
CA LEU A 33 2.03 10.24 -1.75
C LEU A 33 2.53 9.16 -0.78
N LEU A 34 3.12 8.07 -1.29
CA LEU A 34 3.58 6.96 -0.46
C LEU A 34 4.96 7.20 0.16
N GLY A 35 5.94 7.64 -0.66
CA GLY A 35 7.32 7.88 -0.22
C GLY A 35 7.43 9.01 0.81
N LEU A 36 7.03 10.24 0.45
CA LEU A 36 7.08 11.37 1.40
C LEU A 36 6.10 11.21 2.55
N GLY A 37 4.95 10.57 2.32
CA GLY A 37 4.00 10.22 3.38
C GLY A 37 4.64 9.32 4.43
N SER A 38 5.29 8.23 4.00
CA SER A 38 5.99 7.32 4.90
C SER A 38 7.21 7.94 5.56
N LEU A 39 7.98 8.77 4.84
CA LEU A 39 9.13 9.48 5.40
C LEU A 39 8.70 10.45 6.51
N SER A 40 7.62 11.21 6.26
CA SER A 40 7.05 12.14 7.24
C SER A 40 6.51 11.38 8.46
N TRP A 41 5.91 10.22 8.25
CA TRP A 41 5.44 9.37 9.34
C TRP A 41 6.58 8.79 10.16
N ALA A 42 7.67 8.33 9.54
CA ALA A 42 8.87 7.90 10.24
C ALA A 42 9.47 9.06 11.07
N GLY A 43 9.56 10.26 10.50
CA GLY A 43 10.00 11.45 11.22
C GLY A 43 9.10 11.78 12.41
N HIS A 44 7.79 11.73 12.23
CA HIS A 44 6.83 11.89 13.33
C HIS A 44 7.03 10.82 14.41
N GLN A 45 7.23 9.56 14.02
CA GLN A 45 7.45 8.49 14.97
C GLN A 45 8.73 8.70 15.79
N VAL A 46 9.82 9.06 15.13
CA VAL A 46 11.13 9.28 15.76
C VAL A 46 11.11 10.49 16.70
N HIS A 47 10.51 11.61 16.27
CA HIS A 47 10.63 12.88 16.99
C HIS A 47 9.47 13.18 17.94
N VAL A 48 8.33 12.50 17.80
CA VAL A 48 7.14 12.76 18.62
C VAL A 48 6.71 11.51 19.38
N SER A 49 6.39 10.42 18.70
CA SER A 49 5.76 9.29 19.39
C SER A 49 6.74 8.46 20.22
N LEU A 50 7.99 8.27 19.78
CA LEU A 50 9.01 7.51 20.51
C LEU A 50 9.30 8.10 21.91
N PRO A 51 9.64 9.40 22.06
CA PRO A 51 9.87 10.00 23.37
C PRO A 51 8.68 9.84 24.32
N ILE A 52 7.47 10.09 23.82
CA ILE A 52 6.24 9.99 24.63
C ILE A 52 6.00 8.55 25.08
N ASN A 53 6.14 7.56 24.19
CA ASN A 53 5.94 6.16 24.55
C ASN A 53 6.98 5.68 25.56
N GLN A 54 8.21 6.19 25.53
CA GLN A 54 9.21 5.86 26.54
C GLN A 54 8.80 6.30 27.95
N PHE A 55 8.22 7.50 28.08
CA PHE A 55 7.67 7.99 29.35
C PHE A 55 6.42 7.22 29.79
N LEU A 56 5.50 6.93 28.85
CA LEU A 56 4.30 6.15 29.15
C LEU A 56 4.65 4.73 29.62
N ASN A 57 5.62 4.08 28.98
CA ASN A 57 6.10 2.76 29.38
C ASN A 57 6.83 2.78 30.74
N ALA A 58 7.36 3.94 31.16
CA ALA A 58 7.93 4.16 32.49
C ALA A 58 6.88 4.51 33.56
N GLY A 59 5.59 4.60 33.20
CA GLY A 59 4.50 4.89 34.13
C GLY A 59 4.40 6.36 34.55
N VAL A 60 4.98 7.28 33.79
CA VAL A 60 4.89 8.72 34.06
C VAL A 60 3.48 9.21 33.74
N ASP A 61 2.90 10.03 34.63
CA ASP A 61 1.59 10.63 34.41
C ASP A 61 1.61 11.49 33.14
N PRO A 62 0.65 11.35 32.22
CA PRO A 62 0.63 12.11 30.96
C PRO A 62 0.71 13.64 31.11
N LYS A 63 0.34 14.19 32.27
CA LYS A 63 0.43 15.64 32.54
C LYS A 63 1.85 16.11 32.86
N GLU A 64 2.70 15.21 33.33
CA GLU A 64 4.09 15.45 33.66
C GLU A 64 5.01 15.22 32.45
N ILE A 65 4.50 14.59 31.39
CA ILE A 65 5.25 14.38 30.14
C ILE A 65 5.37 15.73 29.42
N PRO A 66 6.60 16.19 29.07
CA PRO A 66 6.80 17.38 28.27
C PRO A 66 5.98 17.34 26.98
N LEU A 67 5.47 18.49 26.53
CA LEU A 67 4.67 18.52 25.32
C LEU A 67 5.53 18.16 24.09
N PRO A 68 4.94 17.56 23.04
CA PRO A 68 5.69 17.12 21.86
C PRO A 68 6.61 18.16 21.23
N HIS A 69 6.20 19.44 21.24
CA HIS A 69 6.99 20.53 20.68
C HIS A 69 8.23 20.86 21.52
N GLU A 70 8.24 20.55 22.81
CA GLU A 70 9.39 20.75 23.70
C GLU A 70 10.53 19.79 23.33
N PHE A 71 10.21 18.54 22.98
CA PHE A 71 11.21 17.57 22.48
C PHE A 71 11.82 18.00 21.14
N ILE A 72 11.04 18.63 20.26
CA ILE A 72 11.52 19.11 18.97
C ILE A 72 12.45 20.31 19.13
N LEU A 73 12.11 21.25 20.03
CA LEU A 73 12.87 22.48 20.23
C LEU A 73 14.11 22.28 21.11
N ASN A 74 14.06 21.33 22.04
CA ASN A 74 15.14 21.05 22.96
C ASN A 74 15.78 19.68 22.69
N ARG A 75 16.88 19.70 21.92
CA ARG A 75 17.66 18.50 21.62
C ARG A 75 18.19 17.81 22.86
N ASP A 76 18.46 18.53 23.95
CA ASP A 76 19.02 17.94 25.16
C ASP A 76 18.01 17.02 25.86
N LEU A 77 16.70 17.29 25.75
CA LEU A 77 15.65 16.37 26.22
C LEU A 77 15.65 15.06 25.43
N LEU A 78 15.77 15.13 24.09
CA LEU A 78 15.88 13.94 23.26
C LEU A 78 17.17 13.17 23.52
N ALA A 79 18.29 13.86 23.70
CA ALA A 79 19.59 13.25 23.96
C ALA A 79 19.66 12.52 25.33
N GLN A 80 18.85 12.95 26.30
CA GLN A 80 18.71 12.22 27.58
C GLN A 80 18.01 10.86 27.40
N LEU A 81 17.07 10.75 26.46
CA LEU A 81 16.36 9.51 26.15
C LEU A 81 17.14 8.62 25.18
N TYR A 82 17.74 9.24 24.17
CA TYR A 82 18.46 8.62 23.07
C TYR A 82 19.81 9.33 22.87
N PRO A 83 20.89 8.88 23.54
CA PRO A 83 22.22 9.51 23.50
C PRO A 83 22.74 9.82 22.10
N SER A 84 22.41 9.00 21.11
CA SER A 84 22.75 9.19 19.69
C SER A 84 22.31 10.55 19.11
N PHE A 85 21.28 11.20 19.66
CA PHE A 85 20.85 12.54 19.21
C PHE A 85 21.89 13.64 19.50
N ALA A 86 22.79 13.44 20.45
CA ALA A 86 23.88 14.39 20.73
C ALA A 86 24.86 14.51 19.54
N GLU A 87 25.06 13.43 18.77
CA GLU A 87 25.92 13.43 17.57
C GLU A 87 25.30 14.20 16.39
N GLY A 88 24.01 14.52 16.47
CA GLY A 88 23.26 15.25 15.44
C GLY A 88 23.17 14.48 14.11
N ALA A 89 23.14 15.22 13.01
CA ALA A 89 23.04 14.65 11.66
C ALA A 89 24.39 14.24 11.06
N THR A 90 25.51 14.41 11.78
CA THR A 90 26.85 14.10 11.28
C THR A 90 27.01 12.63 10.84
N PRO A 91 26.54 11.63 11.62
CA PRO A 91 26.61 10.22 11.21
C PRO A 91 25.79 9.92 9.94
N PHE A 92 24.70 10.66 9.71
CA PHE A 92 23.88 10.51 8.49
C PHE A 92 24.66 10.89 7.23
N PHE A 93 25.31 12.06 7.21
CA PHE A 93 26.07 12.54 6.04
C PHE A 93 27.38 11.78 5.79
N THR A 94 27.93 11.16 6.84
CA THR A 94 29.14 10.33 6.75
C THR A 94 28.84 8.84 6.49
N LEU A 95 27.56 8.48 6.36
CA LEU A 95 27.09 7.10 6.17
C LEU A 95 27.46 6.14 7.32
N ASN A 96 27.77 6.67 8.52
CA ASN A 96 28.01 5.86 9.71
C ASN A 96 26.70 5.56 10.46
N TRP A 97 25.80 4.84 9.80
CA TRP A 97 24.42 4.67 10.27
C TRP A 97 24.25 3.73 11.47
N SER A 98 25.31 3.00 11.86
CA SER A 98 25.29 2.15 13.07
C SER A 98 24.98 2.94 14.34
N LYS A 99 25.22 4.26 14.32
CA LYS A 99 24.96 5.19 15.43
C LYS A 99 23.48 5.41 15.74
N TYR A 100 22.56 5.06 14.84
CA TYR A 100 21.12 5.30 15.01
C TYR A 100 20.34 4.08 15.55
N SER A 101 21.04 3.04 16.02
CA SER A 101 20.43 1.77 16.47
C SER A 101 19.59 1.85 17.73
N GLU A 102 19.60 2.98 18.46
CA GLU A 102 18.83 3.16 19.69
C GLU A 102 17.34 3.39 19.41
N PHE A 103 17.01 4.12 18.35
CA PHE A 103 15.64 4.48 17.98
C PHE A 103 15.19 3.90 16.64
N LEU A 104 16.11 3.43 15.79
CA LEU A 104 15.84 2.61 14.60
C LEU A 104 16.33 1.18 14.85
N THR A 105 15.48 0.36 15.47
CA THR A 105 15.85 -1.01 15.86
C THR A 105 15.39 -2.04 14.83
N PHE A 106 15.77 -3.30 15.06
CA PHE A 106 15.27 -4.46 14.33
C PHE A 106 15.14 -5.64 15.31
N ARG A 107 14.34 -5.46 16.37
CA ARG A 107 14.21 -6.44 17.47
C ARG A 107 13.38 -7.64 17.04
N GLY A 108 12.27 -7.38 16.35
CA GLY A 108 11.27 -8.38 16.01
C GLY A 108 10.42 -8.80 17.22
N GLY A 109 9.25 -9.38 16.93
CA GLY A 109 8.29 -9.79 17.94
C GLY A 109 7.50 -8.63 18.55
N LEU A 110 6.96 -8.86 19.74
CA LEU A 110 6.10 -7.92 20.47
C LEU A 110 6.83 -7.41 21.70
N ASP A 111 6.54 -6.16 22.06
CA ASP A 111 6.91 -5.59 23.34
C ASP A 111 6.15 -6.34 24.46
N PRO A 112 6.86 -7.01 25.39
CA PRO A 112 6.23 -7.80 26.44
C PRO A 112 5.41 -6.98 27.43
N VAL A 113 5.62 -5.65 27.49
CA VAL A 113 4.87 -4.76 28.39
C VAL A 113 3.54 -4.36 27.77
N THR A 114 3.56 -3.97 26.49
CA THR A 114 2.38 -3.43 25.82
C THR A 114 1.62 -4.48 25.01
N GLY A 115 2.24 -5.60 24.66
CA GLY A 115 1.70 -6.60 23.75
C GLY A 115 1.61 -6.13 22.28
N GLY A 116 2.11 -4.93 21.97
CA GLY A 116 2.17 -4.38 20.61
C GLY A 116 3.53 -4.54 19.95
N LEU A 117 3.64 -4.20 18.67
CA LEU A 117 4.92 -4.13 17.96
C LEU A 117 5.81 -3.02 18.53
N TRP A 118 7.13 -3.23 18.48
CA TRP A 118 8.11 -2.21 18.88
C TRP A 118 7.99 -0.96 18.00
N LEU A 119 7.71 0.19 18.61
CA LEU A 119 7.57 1.46 17.88
C LEU A 119 8.85 1.85 17.14
N THR A 120 10.01 1.50 17.69
CA THR A 120 11.32 1.69 17.04
C THR A 120 11.49 0.84 15.78
N ASP A 121 10.96 -0.39 15.78
CA ASP A 121 10.92 -1.25 14.59
C ASP A 121 9.91 -0.72 13.55
N ILE A 122 8.76 -0.19 14.00
CA ILE A 122 7.78 0.45 13.11
C ILE A 122 8.37 1.70 12.45
N ALA A 123 9.12 2.53 13.20
CA ALA A 123 9.80 3.70 12.66
C ALA A 123 10.83 3.32 11.59
N HIS A 124 11.64 2.29 11.87
CA HIS A 124 12.60 1.77 10.91
C HIS A 124 11.91 1.19 9.67
N HIS A 125 10.80 0.46 9.85
CA HIS A 125 9.98 -0.03 8.74
C HIS A 125 9.49 1.11 7.84
N HIS A 126 8.93 2.19 8.41
CA HIS A 126 8.45 3.33 7.62
C HIS A 126 9.58 4.07 6.90
N LEU A 127 10.76 4.18 7.51
CA LEU A 127 11.93 4.74 6.84
C LEU A 127 12.35 3.85 5.65
N ALA A 128 12.38 2.53 5.82
CA ALA A 128 12.75 1.60 4.76
C ALA A 128 11.76 1.63 3.58
N ILE A 129 10.45 1.60 3.84
CA ILE A 129 9.44 1.69 2.77
C ILE A 129 9.43 3.07 2.12
N ALA A 130 9.74 4.15 2.86
CA ALA A 130 9.86 5.48 2.28
C ALA A 130 10.96 5.52 1.22
N ILE A 131 12.15 5.00 1.53
CA ILE A 131 13.26 4.93 0.57
C ILE A 131 12.88 4.07 -0.64
N LEU A 132 12.24 2.92 -0.41
CA LEU A 132 11.77 2.05 -1.49
C LEU A 132 10.82 2.78 -2.44
N PHE A 133 9.81 3.47 -1.91
CA PHE A 133 8.81 4.17 -2.73
C PHE A 133 9.34 5.45 -3.37
N LEU A 134 10.25 6.17 -2.70
CA LEU A 134 10.95 7.31 -3.30
C LEU A 134 11.76 6.87 -4.51
N ILE A 135 12.50 5.76 -4.42
CA ILE A 135 13.24 5.22 -5.57
C ILE A 135 12.28 4.71 -6.65
N ALA A 136 11.24 3.96 -6.28
CA ALA A 136 10.26 3.42 -7.22
C ALA A 136 9.53 4.50 -8.03
N GLY A 137 9.23 5.65 -7.43
CA GLY A 137 8.59 6.78 -8.11
C GLY A 137 9.48 7.55 -9.09
N HIS A 138 10.73 7.11 -9.32
CA HIS A 138 11.61 7.64 -10.36
C HIS A 138 11.83 6.66 -11.52
N MET A 139 11.03 5.60 -11.59
CA MET A 139 11.16 4.57 -12.63
C MET A 139 10.56 4.99 -13.98
N TYR A 140 9.46 5.75 -13.99
CA TYR A 140 8.71 6.01 -15.22
C TYR A 140 9.14 7.31 -15.92
N ARG A 141 9.17 7.26 -17.26
CA ARG A 141 9.65 8.37 -18.09
C ARG A 141 8.66 9.54 -18.06
N THR A 142 9.18 10.73 -17.81
CA THR A 142 8.42 11.99 -17.86
C THR A 142 9.13 12.99 -18.78
N ASN A 143 8.95 14.30 -18.57
CA ASN A 143 9.44 15.37 -19.46
C ASN A 143 10.98 15.41 -19.62
N TRP A 144 11.74 14.82 -18.72
CA TRP A 144 13.21 14.80 -18.78
C TRP A 144 13.80 13.69 -19.65
N GLY A 145 12.95 12.88 -20.30
CA GLY A 145 13.39 11.87 -21.28
C GLY A 145 14.04 10.61 -20.71
N ILE A 146 14.30 10.55 -19.39
CA ILE A 146 14.88 9.40 -18.69
C ILE A 146 13.76 8.62 -17.98
N GLY A 147 13.85 7.28 -18.01
CA GLY A 147 12.92 6.36 -17.37
C GLY A 147 12.26 5.40 -18.38
N HIS A 148 11.26 4.65 -17.91
CA HIS A 148 10.55 3.67 -18.73
C HIS A 148 9.16 4.16 -19.18
N GLY A 149 8.80 3.91 -20.44
CA GLY A 149 7.40 4.02 -20.89
C GLY A 149 6.63 2.76 -20.53
N ILE A 150 5.45 2.90 -19.91
CA ILE A 150 4.68 1.73 -19.45
C ILE A 150 4.23 0.89 -20.64
N LYS A 151 3.81 1.55 -21.73
CA LYS A 151 3.44 0.88 -22.98
C LYS A 151 4.60 0.06 -23.55
N ASP A 152 5.80 0.64 -23.58
CA ASP A 152 7.01 -0.03 -24.08
C ASP A 152 7.31 -1.28 -23.26
N ILE A 153 7.23 -1.19 -21.92
CA ILE A 153 7.36 -2.34 -21.02
C ILE A 153 6.31 -3.40 -21.36
N LEU A 154 5.03 -3.04 -21.44
CA LEU A 154 3.96 -4.02 -21.66
C LEU A 154 4.13 -4.75 -23.00
N GLU A 155 4.41 -4.02 -24.08
CA GLU A 155 4.54 -4.59 -25.41
C GLU A 155 5.80 -5.44 -25.59
N SER A 156 6.87 -5.19 -24.81
CA SER A 156 8.08 -6.01 -24.84
C SER A 156 7.91 -7.38 -24.18
N HIS A 157 6.92 -7.55 -23.30
CA HIS A 157 6.68 -8.80 -22.58
C HIS A 157 5.71 -9.71 -23.34
N LYS A 158 6.28 -10.56 -24.20
CA LYS A 158 5.53 -11.56 -24.99
C LYS A 158 6.12 -12.95 -24.84
N GLY A 159 5.26 -13.94 -24.57
CA GLY A 159 5.63 -15.34 -24.50
C GLY A 159 5.14 -16.15 -25.70
N PRO A 160 5.70 -17.35 -25.93
CA PRO A 160 5.31 -18.20 -27.06
C PRO A 160 3.87 -18.73 -26.98
N PHE A 161 3.28 -18.76 -25.77
CA PHE A 161 1.96 -19.36 -25.53
C PHE A 161 0.83 -18.34 -25.33
N THR A 162 1.12 -17.03 -25.31
CA THR A 162 0.18 -15.97 -24.91
C THR A 162 -0.22 -15.04 -26.06
N GLY A 163 -0.04 -15.49 -27.31
CA GLY A 163 -0.35 -14.70 -28.50
C GLY A 163 0.45 -13.39 -28.54
N GLN A 164 -0.25 -12.25 -28.70
CA GLN A 164 0.32 -10.91 -28.71
C GLN A 164 0.65 -10.36 -27.31
N GLY A 165 0.51 -11.15 -26.25
CA GLY A 165 0.88 -10.76 -24.88
C GLY A 165 0.05 -9.60 -24.36
N HIS A 166 0.71 -8.59 -23.76
CA HIS A 166 0.06 -7.44 -23.14
C HIS A 166 -0.28 -6.28 -24.09
N LYS A 167 -0.20 -6.50 -25.41
CA LYS A 167 -0.56 -5.47 -26.39
C LYS A 167 -1.99 -4.97 -26.12
N GLY A 168 -2.18 -3.66 -26.06
CA GLY A 168 -3.48 -3.06 -25.79
C GLY A 168 -3.81 -2.83 -24.31
N LEU A 169 -3.10 -3.45 -23.36
CA LEU A 169 -3.44 -3.32 -21.94
C LEU A 169 -3.29 -1.88 -21.44
N TYR A 170 -2.28 -1.16 -21.94
CA TYR A 170 -2.08 0.26 -21.64
C TYR A 170 -3.30 1.09 -22.06
N GLU A 171 -3.80 0.86 -23.27
CA GLU A 171 -4.98 1.55 -23.79
C GLU A 171 -6.23 1.22 -22.96
N ILE A 172 -6.44 -0.06 -22.59
CA ILE A 172 -7.60 -0.45 -21.75
C ILE A 172 -7.61 0.34 -20.44
N LEU A 173 -6.47 0.39 -19.75
CA LEU A 173 -6.37 1.05 -18.46
C LEU A 173 -6.41 2.57 -18.60
N THR A 174 -5.95 3.16 -19.71
CA THR A 174 -6.01 4.62 -19.89
C THR A 174 -7.35 5.12 -20.45
N THR A 175 -8.15 4.27 -21.10
CA THR A 175 -9.44 4.66 -21.68
C THR A 175 -10.65 4.24 -20.84
N SER A 176 -10.58 3.13 -20.11
CA SER A 176 -11.70 2.65 -19.29
C SER A 176 -11.45 2.87 -17.79
N TRP A 177 -12.27 3.75 -17.22
CA TRP A 177 -12.33 3.95 -15.76
C TRP A 177 -12.87 2.71 -15.03
N HIS A 178 -13.75 1.92 -15.66
CA HIS A 178 -14.26 0.68 -15.07
C HIS A 178 -13.17 -0.40 -15.01
N ALA A 179 -12.29 -0.47 -16.01
CA ALA A 179 -11.13 -1.36 -15.96
C ALA A 179 -10.16 -0.99 -14.83
N GLN A 180 -9.82 0.29 -14.69
CA GLN A 180 -8.99 0.75 -13.57
C GLN A 180 -9.64 0.49 -12.22
N LEU A 181 -10.92 0.85 -12.07
CA LEU A 181 -11.65 0.68 -10.81
C LEU A 181 -11.76 -0.79 -10.42
N SER A 182 -12.02 -1.67 -11.39
CA SER A 182 -12.05 -3.11 -11.17
C SER A 182 -10.75 -3.64 -10.56
N LEU A 183 -9.61 -3.29 -11.18
CA LEU A 183 -8.29 -3.72 -10.71
C LEU A 183 -7.96 -3.13 -9.33
N ASN A 184 -8.24 -1.85 -9.13
CA ASN A 184 -7.98 -1.16 -7.86
C ASN A 184 -8.81 -1.76 -6.72
N LEU A 185 -10.09 -2.06 -6.95
CA LEU A 185 -10.96 -2.70 -5.95
C LEU A 185 -10.53 -4.13 -5.64
N ALA A 186 -10.10 -4.90 -6.63
CA ALA A 186 -9.59 -6.24 -6.42
C ALA A 186 -8.31 -6.22 -5.55
N MET A 187 -7.34 -5.36 -5.89
CA MET A 187 -6.09 -5.23 -5.13
C MET A 187 -6.34 -4.67 -3.71
N LEU A 188 -7.14 -3.61 -3.58
CA LEU A 188 -7.43 -2.99 -2.29
C LEU A 188 -8.24 -3.92 -1.39
N GLY A 189 -9.21 -4.65 -1.95
CA GLY A 189 -10.01 -5.63 -1.21
C GLY A 189 -9.15 -6.77 -0.66
N SER A 190 -8.25 -7.32 -1.47
CA SER A 190 -7.27 -8.31 -1.02
C SER A 190 -6.32 -7.74 0.04
N LEU A 191 -5.80 -6.51 -0.16
CA LEU A 191 -4.95 -5.84 0.83
C LEU A 191 -5.69 -5.65 2.16
N THR A 192 -6.96 -5.27 2.13
CA THR A 192 -7.78 -5.07 3.34
C THR A 192 -7.91 -6.37 4.13
N ILE A 193 -8.06 -7.52 3.46
CA ILE A 193 -8.07 -8.84 4.10
C ILE A 193 -6.69 -9.18 4.70
N VAL A 194 -5.61 -8.89 3.96
CA VAL A 194 -4.24 -9.08 4.49
C VAL A 194 -4.01 -8.21 5.72
N VAL A 195 -4.49 -6.96 5.73
CA VAL A 195 -4.44 -6.07 6.90
C VAL A 195 -5.16 -6.71 8.09
N ALA A 196 -6.36 -7.28 7.88
CA ALA A 196 -7.07 -8.00 8.93
C ALA A 196 -6.19 -9.10 9.54
N HIS A 197 -5.58 -9.93 8.68
CA HIS A 197 -4.70 -11.02 9.11
C HIS A 197 -3.42 -10.54 9.81
N HIS A 198 -2.79 -9.48 9.34
CA HIS A 198 -1.59 -8.94 9.96
C HIS A 198 -1.89 -8.26 11.29
N MET A 199 -2.97 -7.49 11.41
CA MET A 199 -3.26 -6.76 12.65
C MET A 199 -3.62 -7.65 13.83
N TYR A 200 -4.28 -8.80 13.61
CA TYR A 200 -4.59 -9.71 14.72
C TYR A 200 -3.38 -10.55 15.16
N SER A 201 -2.49 -10.90 14.22
CA SER A 201 -1.33 -11.76 14.49
C SER A 201 -0.08 -10.98 14.90
N MET A 202 0.02 -9.72 14.46
CA MET A 202 1.09 -8.77 14.79
C MET A 202 0.48 -7.44 15.22
N PRO A 203 -0.05 -7.35 16.46
CA PRO A 203 -0.78 -6.18 16.93
C PRO A 203 0.11 -4.91 16.92
N PRO A 204 -0.19 -3.88 16.11
CA PRO A 204 0.72 -2.75 15.93
C PRO A 204 0.57 -1.64 16.98
N TYR A 205 -0.45 -1.72 17.83
CA TYR A 205 -0.75 -0.69 18.83
C TYR A 205 -0.50 -1.18 20.25
N PRO A 206 -0.08 -0.31 21.18
CA PRO A 206 0.10 -0.71 22.57
C PRO A 206 -1.24 -1.09 23.21
N TYR A 207 -1.23 -2.17 23.99
CA TYR A 207 -2.37 -2.72 24.76
C TYR A 207 -3.55 -3.23 23.93
N ILE A 208 -3.46 -3.23 22.59
CA ILE A 208 -4.55 -3.71 21.73
C ILE A 208 -4.64 -5.24 21.69
N ALA A 209 -3.57 -5.96 22.04
CA ALA A 209 -3.53 -7.42 21.99
C ALA A 209 -4.43 -8.08 23.07
N THR A 210 -4.58 -7.42 24.21
CA THR A 210 -5.40 -7.88 25.35
C THR A 210 -6.84 -7.36 25.29
N ASP A 211 -7.12 -6.37 24.43
CA ASP A 211 -8.48 -5.92 24.13
C ASP A 211 -9.12 -6.80 23.05
N TYR A 212 -9.69 -7.92 23.50
CA TYR A 212 -10.32 -8.92 22.62
C TYR A 212 -11.50 -8.36 21.82
N GLY A 213 -12.23 -7.39 22.37
CA GLY A 213 -13.37 -6.77 21.69
C GLY A 213 -12.91 -5.98 20.48
N THR A 214 -11.87 -5.16 20.64
CA THR A 214 -11.29 -4.38 19.56
C THR A 214 -10.65 -5.28 18.49
N GLN A 215 -9.91 -6.32 18.88
CA GLN A 215 -9.30 -7.26 17.93
C GLN A 215 -10.33 -7.96 17.04
N LEU A 216 -11.36 -8.55 17.64
CA LEU A 216 -12.42 -9.23 16.89
C LEU A 216 -13.17 -8.27 15.96
N SER A 217 -13.45 -7.06 16.46
CA SER A 217 -14.17 -6.04 15.71
C SER A 217 -13.36 -5.57 14.49
N LEU A 218 -12.08 -5.24 14.68
CA LEU A 218 -11.21 -4.80 13.59
C LEU A 218 -11.00 -5.89 12.54
N PHE A 219 -10.78 -7.14 12.97
CA PHE A 219 -10.64 -8.28 12.07
C PHE A 219 -11.89 -8.46 11.21
N THR A 220 -13.05 -8.57 11.85
CA THR A 220 -14.34 -8.78 11.17
C THR A 220 -14.66 -7.62 10.23
N HIS A 221 -14.42 -6.37 10.68
CA HIS A 221 -14.63 -5.17 9.88
C HIS A 221 -13.80 -5.18 8.58
N HIS A 222 -12.49 -5.40 8.67
CA HIS A 222 -11.60 -5.40 7.50
C HIS A 222 -11.88 -6.59 6.58
N MET A 223 -12.22 -7.77 7.12
CA MET A 223 -12.62 -8.92 6.33
C MET A 223 -13.87 -8.64 5.48
N TRP A 224 -14.91 -8.04 6.07
CA TRP A 224 -16.14 -7.72 5.34
C TRP A 224 -15.93 -6.63 4.30
N ILE A 225 -15.22 -5.54 4.63
CA ILE A 225 -14.88 -4.50 3.66
C ILE A 225 -14.10 -5.11 2.49
N GLY A 226 -13.09 -5.92 2.78
CA GLY A 226 -12.30 -6.57 1.73
C GLY A 226 -13.14 -7.47 0.82
N GLY A 227 -14.08 -8.24 1.40
CA GLY A 227 -15.05 -9.02 0.64
C GLY A 227 -15.93 -8.18 -0.28
N PHE A 228 -16.49 -7.07 0.23
CA PHE A 228 -17.31 -6.15 -0.57
C PHE A 228 -16.51 -5.52 -1.72
N LEU A 229 -15.26 -5.10 -1.47
CA LEU A 229 -14.39 -4.52 -2.48
C LEU A 229 -14.03 -5.54 -3.58
N ILE A 230 -13.71 -6.79 -3.23
CA ILE A 230 -13.41 -7.84 -4.22
C ILE A 230 -14.63 -8.12 -5.12
N VAL A 231 -15.83 -8.23 -4.54
CA VAL A 231 -17.07 -8.41 -5.31
C VAL A 231 -17.34 -7.20 -6.21
N GLY A 232 -17.14 -5.99 -5.70
CA GLY A 232 -17.22 -4.75 -6.49
C GLY A 232 -16.21 -4.73 -7.65
N GLY A 233 -15.00 -5.24 -7.42
CA GLY A 233 -13.98 -5.41 -8.46
C GLY A 233 -14.47 -6.30 -9.61
N ALA A 234 -15.09 -7.44 -9.29
CA ALA A 234 -15.69 -8.34 -10.28
C ALA A 234 -16.91 -7.73 -11.00
N ALA A 235 -17.73 -6.95 -10.30
CA ALA A 235 -18.85 -6.23 -10.89
C ALA A 235 -18.34 -5.21 -11.94
N HIS A 236 -17.33 -4.41 -11.60
CA HIS A 236 -16.75 -3.45 -12.53
C HIS A 236 -15.98 -4.09 -13.69
N ALA A 237 -15.36 -5.26 -13.49
CA ALA A 237 -14.81 -6.06 -14.60
C ALA A 237 -15.91 -6.43 -15.61
N SER A 238 -17.07 -6.86 -15.11
CA SER A 238 -18.21 -7.24 -15.96
C SER A 238 -18.78 -6.04 -16.71
N ILE A 239 -18.87 -4.87 -16.05
CA ILE A 239 -19.29 -3.61 -16.70
C ILE A 239 -18.31 -3.21 -17.80
N PHE A 240 -17.00 -3.30 -17.54
CA PHE A 240 -15.96 -3.06 -18.55
C PHE A 240 -16.15 -3.97 -19.77
N MET A 241 -16.34 -5.28 -19.55
CA MET A 241 -16.53 -6.26 -20.62
C MET A 241 -17.74 -5.99 -21.51
N ILE A 242 -18.80 -5.36 -20.97
CA ILE A 242 -20.02 -5.06 -21.72
C ILE A 242 -19.92 -3.72 -22.46
N ARG A 243 -19.35 -2.71 -21.79
CA ARG A 243 -19.44 -1.32 -22.25
C ARG A 243 -18.21 -0.86 -23.03
N ASP A 244 -17.02 -1.21 -22.56
CA ASP A 244 -15.77 -0.58 -22.97
C ASP A 244 -14.83 -1.56 -23.70
N TYR A 245 -15.11 -2.87 -23.67
CA TYR A 245 -14.35 -3.88 -24.40
C TYR A 245 -14.77 -3.91 -25.88
N ASP A 246 -13.79 -3.81 -26.77
CA ASP A 246 -13.98 -3.89 -28.22
C ASP A 246 -13.17 -5.05 -28.80
N PRO A 247 -13.79 -6.12 -29.31
CA PRO A 247 -13.08 -7.28 -29.86
C PRO A 247 -12.36 -6.97 -31.18
N THR A 248 -12.73 -5.90 -31.90
CA THR A 248 -12.16 -5.59 -33.21
C THR A 248 -10.73 -5.05 -33.11
N THR A 249 -10.44 -4.32 -32.03
CA THR A 249 -9.09 -3.81 -31.74
C THR A 249 -8.24 -4.76 -30.90
N ARG A 250 -8.83 -5.87 -30.41
CA ARG A 250 -8.25 -6.76 -29.37
C ARG A 250 -8.15 -8.20 -29.83
N TYR A 251 -7.52 -8.39 -30.97
CA TYR A 251 -7.32 -9.72 -31.55
C TYR A 251 -6.05 -10.39 -31.00
N ASN A 252 -6.23 -11.60 -30.47
CA ASN A 252 -5.15 -12.50 -30.05
C ASN A 252 -4.18 -11.93 -29.00
N ASP A 253 -4.63 -10.98 -28.18
CA ASP A 253 -3.93 -10.55 -26.97
C ASP A 253 -4.22 -11.50 -25.79
N LEU A 254 -3.66 -11.21 -24.62
CA LEU A 254 -3.85 -12.03 -23.42
C LEU A 254 -5.32 -12.13 -23.01
N LEU A 255 -6.08 -11.03 -23.10
CA LEU A 255 -7.48 -10.99 -22.66
C LEU A 255 -8.37 -11.81 -23.60
N ASP A 256 -8.18 -11.69 -24.91
CA ASP A 256 -8.87 -12.52 -25.91
C ASP A 256 -8.51 -14.01 -25.76
N CYS A 257 -7.24 -14.33 -25.50
CA CYS A 257 -6.82 -15.70 -25.15
C CYS A 257 -7.58 -16.25 -23.94
N VAL A 258 -7.72 -15.44 -22.89
CA VAL A 258 -8.48 -15.79 -21.67
C VAL A 258 -9.95 -16.04 -21.99
N LEU A 259 -10.60 -15.17 -22.77
CA LEU A 259 -12.02 -15.30 -23.11
C LEU A 259 -12.30 -16.55 -23.94
N ARG A 260 -11.43 -16.87 -24.90
CA ARG A 260 -11.51 -18.12 -25.67
C ARG A 260 -11.36 -19.36 -24.79
N GLN A 261 -10.53 -19.31 -23.74
CA GLN A 261 -10.42 -20.40 -22.77
C GLN A 261 -11.63 -20.51 -21.84
N VAL A 262 -12.24 -19.38 -21.47
CA VAL A 262 -13.47 -19.33 -20.68
C VAL A 262 -14.61 -20.05 -21.41
N GLN A 263 -14.77 -19.77 -22.70
CA GLN A 263 -15.76 -20.45 -23.56
C GLN A 263 -15.49 -21.95 -23.69
N LYS A 264 -14.22 -22.37 -23.69
CA LYS A 264 -13.86 -23.79 -23.88
C LYS A 264 -13.96 -24.64 -22.62
N GLN A 265 -13.38 -24.19 -21.49
CA GLN A 265 -13.15 -25.10 -20.36
C GLN A 265 -12.94 -24.45 -18.99
N ARG A 266 -12.56 -23.16 -18.90
CA ARG A 266 -12.13 -22.58 -17.61
C ARG A 266 -13.23 -22.62 -16.55
N VAL A 267 -14.46 -22.28 -16.93
CA VAL A 267 -15.63 -22.31 -16.03
C VAL A 267 -15.94 -23.74 -15.58
N THR A 268 -15.91 -24.70 -16.51
CA THR A 268 -16.16 -26.11 -16.20
C THR A 268 -15.11 -26.70 -15.25
N HIS A 269 -13.83 -26.36 -15.42
CA HIS A 269 -12.78 -26.77 -14.49
C HIS A 269 -12.97 -26.16 -13.11
N LEU A 270 -13.30 -24.88 -13.04
CA LEU A 270 -13.56 -24.21 -11.76
C LEU A 270 -14.76 -24.84 -11.04
N PHE A 271 -15.84 -25.14 -11.76
CA PHE A 271 -17.01 -25.83 -11.19
C PHE A 271 -16.67 -27.22 -10.64
N LYS A 272 -15.95 -28.04 -11.41
CA LYS A 272 -15.48 -29.37 -10.95
C LYS A 272 -14.62 -29.26 -9.69
N TYR A 273 -13.75 -28.26 -9.62
CA TYR A 273 -12.92 -28.00 -8.44
C TYR A 273 -13.76 -27.62 -7.22
N TYR A 274 -14.76 -26.73 -7.37
CA TYR A 274 -15.68 -26.40 -6.27
C TYR A 274 -16.43 -27.62 -5.75
N VAL A 275 -17.05 -28.41 -6.63
CA VAL A 275 -17.77 -29.64 -6.24
C VAL A 275 -16.84 -30.61 -5.51
N LYS A 276 -15.62 -30.81 -6.01
CA LYS A 276 -14.62 -31.67 -5.37
C LYS A 276 -14.28 -31.18 -3.95
N ASN A 277 -14.01 -29.88 -3.79
CA ASN A 277 -13.65 -29.34 -2.47
C ASN A 277 -14.82 -29.41 -1.48
N ILE A 278 -16.05 -29.10 -1.92
CA ILE A 278 -17.25 -29.22 -1.08
C ILE A 278 -17.39 -30.67 -0.59
N TYR A 279 -17.30 -31.64 -1.50
CA TYR A 279 -17.40 -33.06 -1.15
C TYR A 279 -16.35 -33.47 -0.11
N HIS A 280 -15.07 -33.14 -0.33
CA HIS A 280 -14.00 -33.57 0.56
C HIS A 280 -13.91 -32.76 1.87
N SER A 281 -14.42 -31.53 1.89
CA SER A 281 -14.33 -30.66 3.09
C SER A 281 -15.54 -30.79 4.01
N ILE A 282 -16.72 -31.09 3.46
CA ILE A 282 -18.00 -31.09 4.19
C ILE A 282 -18.61 -32.49 4.29
N ILE A 283 -18.51 -33.33 3.25
CA ILE A 283 -19.25 -34.61 3.19
C ILE A 283 -18.42 -35.78 3.73
N VAL A 284 -17.10 -35.78 3.50
CA VAL A 284 -16.20 -36.90 3.87
C VAL A 284 -15.57 -36.72 5.26
N LYS A 285 -15.72 -35.55 5.89
CA LYS A 285 -15.31 -35.30 7.29
C LYS A 285 -16.52 -35.39 8.20
#